data_AF-A0A844I158-F1
#
_entry.id   AF-A0A844I158-F1
#
_cell.length_a   1.000
_cell.length_b   1.000
_cell.length_c   1.000
_cell.angle_alpha   90.00
_cell.angle_beta   90.00
_cell.angle_gamma   90.00
#
_symmetry.space_group_name_H-M   'P 1'
#
loop_
_entity.id
_entity.type
_entity.pdbx_description
1 polymer ?
#
loop_
_entity_poly.entity_id
_entity_poly.type
_entity_poly.pdbx_seq_one_letter_code
_entity_poly.pdbx_strand_id
1 'polypeptide(L)'
;MKKLTASQRFDRLRELEGRREDLTTAANSLNSRIQQSVGRKQKLEEDLRWETGERPPNAYSTRPARKGEIEQLKNDIQGLGLQIAELEKEYEPIRAELAEVEGEYSSLKNKPGKVTLADLRKAREAISKVSIEMARIEKASEEVGSRIPSADIENLKNQLEEAAAERDLLAAAVDLGEGSDADLKKASTKFAELKKQLAELEETASLAEATGRGYSHRLDRLADDKSVAEKEFSCLLTLYARELFEEDVKRLESALKEIEGALSGLIVANELSEQYGDGTVFAHMTYRARVELPQIPELETSSVEPQPETIEKQLAEFLEKIGKD
;
A
#
# COMPACT_ATOMS: atom_id res chain seq x y z
N MET A 1 -21.16 17.88 3.04
CA MET A 1 -20.44 16.81 2.34
C MET A 1 -20.98 15.46 2.82
N LYS A 2 -21.26 14.51 1.93
CA LYS A 2 -21.65 13.15 2.34
C LYS A 2 -20.47 12.54 3.11
N LYS A 3 -20.72 11.96 4.30
CA LYS A 3 -19.69 11.22 5.02
C LYS A 3 -19.31 9.99 4.20
N LEU A 4 -18.06 9.90 3.76
CA LEU A 4 -17.53 8.70 3.10
C LEU A 4 -17.64 7.52 4.06
N THR A 5 -18.08 6.36 3.55
CA THR A 5 -18.02 5.09 4.29
C THR A 5 -16.56 4.69 4.51
N ALA A 6 -16.29 3.78 5.44
CA ALA A 6 -14.92 3.33 5.70
C ALA A 6 -14.25 2.77 4.44
N SER A 7 -14.96 1.90 3.70
CA SER A 7 -14.49 1.38 2.40
C SER A 7 -14.16 2.50 1.40
N GLN A 8 -15.06 3.46 1.22
CA GLN A 8 -14.82 4.59 0.30
C GLN A 8 -13.62 5.45 0.70
N ARG A 9 -13.31 5.52 2.00
CA ARG A 9 -12.11 6.22 2.48
C ARG A 9 -10.85 5.45 2.20
N PHE A 10 -10.85 4.13 2.35
CA PHE A 10 -9.69 3.31 1.97
C PHE A 10 -9.43 3.41 0.47
N ASP A 11 -10.48 3.31 -0.35
CA ASP A 11 -10.36 3.51 -1.79
C ASP A 11 -9.79 4.90 -2.12
N ARG A 12 -10.27 5.95 -1.44
CA ARG A 12 -9.76 7.31 -1.59
C ARG A 12 -8.33 7.47 -1.10
N LEU A 13 -7.95 6.86 0.02
CA LEU A 13 -6.58 6.89 0.54
C LEU A 13 -5.62 6.21 -0.43
N ARG A 14 -6.02 5.08 -1.03
CA ARG A 14 -5.25 4.38 -2.06
C ARG A 14 -5.11 5.23 -3.32
N GLU A 15 -6.18 5.89 -3.76
CA GLU A 15 -6.15 6.83 -4.89
C GLU A 15 -5.19 8.00 -4.62
N LEU A 16 -5.23 8.57 -3.40
CA LEU A 16 -4.32 9.64 -2.98
C LEU A 16 -2.87 9.17 -2.90
N GLU A 17 -2.61 7.96 -2.44
CA GLU A 17 -1.26 7.37 -2.41
C GLU A 17 -0.69 7.19 -3.82
N GLY A 18 -1.47 6.64 -4.75
CA GLY A 18 -1.07 6.52 -6.15
C GLY A 18 -0.80 7.89 -6.78
N ARG A 19 -1.71 8.85 -6.60
CA ARG A 19 -1.52 10.23 -7.09
C ARG A 19 -0.29 10.89 -6.48
N ARG A 20 -0.02 10.68 -5.19
CA ARG A 20 1.19 11.18 -4.53
C ARG A 20 2.45 10.60 -5.16
N GLU A 21 2.48 9.30 -5.45
CA GLU A 21 3.62 8.63 -6.08
C GLU A 21 3.89 9.16 -7.50
N ASP A 22 2.84 9.30 -8.31
CA ASP A 22 2.93 9.87 -9.66
C ASP A 22 3.47 11.31 -9.64
N LEU A 23 2.90 12.15 -8.78
CA LEU A 23 3.33 13.54 -8.63
C LEU A 23 4.75 13.64 -8.07
N THR A 24 5.14 12.78 -7.14
CA THR A 24 6.51 12.74 -6.60
C THR A 24 7.51 12.37 -7.69
N THR A 25 7.16 11.40 -8.54
CA THR A 25 7.99 10.99 -9.68
C THR A 25 8.14 12.13 -10.68
N ALA A 26 7.04 12.80 -11.03
CA ALA A 26 7.05 13.96 -11.93
C ALA A 26 7.86 15.13 -11.33
N ALA A 27 7.67 15.44 -10.05
CA ALA A 27 8.41 16.46 -9.32
C ALA A 27 9.92 16.16 -9.32
N ASN A 28 10.33 14.92 -9.04
CA ASN A 28 11.74 14.51 -9.04
C ASN A 28 12.38 14.62 -10.43
N SER A 29 11.63 14.27 -11.49
CA SER A 29 12.07 14.42 -12.87
C SER A 29 12.30 15.89 -13.25
N LEU A 30 11.34 16.77 -12.95
CA LEU A 30 11.47 18.22 -13.19
C LEU A 30 12.60 18.83 -12.37
N ASN A 31 12.68 18.51 -11.08
CA ASN A 31 13.76 19.01 -10.22
C ASN A 31 15.14 18.58 -10.75
N SER A 32 15.28 17.35 -11.23
CA SER A 32 16.54 16.88 -11.86
C SER A 32 16.91 17.70 -13.11
N ARG A 33 15.94 18.05 -13.96
CA ARG A 33 16.14 18.91 -15.14
C ARG A 33 16.51 20.34 -14.75
N ILE A 34 15.88 20.89 -13.71
CA ILE A 34 16.20 22.20 -13.14
C ILE A 34 17.65 22.19 -12.65
N GLN A 35 18.03 21.23 -11.81
CA GLN A 35 19.40 21.12 -11.29
C GLN A 35 20.45 20.98 -12.41
N GLN A 36 20.16 20.19 -13.44
CA GLN A 36 21.05 20.07 -14.60
C GLN A 36 21.22 21.41 -15.33
N SER A 37 20.13 22.16 -15.53
CA SER A 37 20.14 23.45 -16.24
C SER A 37 20.85 24.53 -15.41
N VAL A 38 20.60 24.56 -14.09
CA VAL A 38 21.30 25.44 -13.14
C VAL A 38 22.80 25.17 -13.15
N GLY A 39 23.21 23.90 -13.08
CA GLY A 39 24.63 23.53 -13.13
C GLY A 39 25.31 23.92 -14.45
N ARG A 40 24.63 23.75 -15.59
CA ARG A 40 25.13 24.22 -16.90
C ARG A 40 25.26 25.74 -16.94
N LYS A 41 24.26 26.46 -16.45
CA LYS A 41 24.26 27.93 -16.42
C LYS A 41 25.41 28.47 -15.57
N GLN A 42 25.61 27.93 -14.36
CA GLN A 42 26.71 28.31 -13.48
C GLN A 42 28.08 28.08 -14.13
N LYS A 43 28.25 26.96 -14.85
CA LYS A 43 29.48 26.69 -15.59
C LYS A 43 29.74 27.74 -16.68
N LEU A 44 28.71 28.10 -17.46
CA LEU A 44 28.85 29.14 -18.49
C LEU A 44 29.10 30.53 -17.89
N GLU A 45 28.49 30.84 -16.74
CA GLU A 45 28.76 32.08 -16.00
C GLU A 45 30.21 32.13 -15.50
N GLU A 46 30.76 31.01 -15.05
CA GLU A 46 32.16 30.87 -14.67
C GLU A 46 33.08 31.05 -15.89
N ASP A 47 32.79 30.38 -17.01
CA ASP A 47 33.54 30.52 -18.27
C ASP A 47 33.52 31.98 -18.77
N LEU A 48 32.35 32.64 -18.73
CA LEU A 48 32.21 34.05 -19.09
C LEU A 48 33.03 34.95 -18.15
N ARG A 49 33.08 34.64 -16.85
CA ARG A 49 33.91 35.37 -15.87
C ARG A 49 35.40 35.21 -16.18
N TRP A 50 35.84 34.01 -16.55
CA TRP A 50 37.23 33.76 -16.96
C TRP A 50 37.63 34.52 -18.23
N GLU A 51 36.70 34.68 -19.17
CA GLU A 51 36.96 35.38 -20.44
C GLU A 51 36.83 36.91 -20.35
N THR A 52 36.10 37.44 -19.37
CA THR A 52 35.86 38.89 -19.22
C THR A 52 36.56 39.56 -18.03
N GLY A 53 37.00 38.79 -17.03
CA GLY A 53 37.64 39.30 -15.81
C GLY A 53 39.16 39.47 -15.89
N GLU A 54 39.74 40.12 -14.88
CA GLU A 54 41.19 40.14 -14.67
C GLU A 54 41.68 38.72 -14.37
N ARG A 55 42.52 38.18 -15.27
CA ARG A 55 43.08 36.84 -15.13
C ARG A 55 43.99 36.79 -13.89
N PRO A 56 43.92 35.72 -13.07
CA PRO A 56 44.89 35.51 -12.02
C PRO A 56 46.31 35.52 -12.61
N PRO A 57 47.32 36.04 -11.90
CA PRO A 57 48.69 36.19 -12.40
C PRO A 57 49.33 34.91 -12.97
N ASN A 58 48.81 33.73 -12.56
CA ASN A 58 49.38 32.42 -12.88
C ASN A 58 48.52 31.62 -13.89
N ALA A 59 47.50 32.22 -14.50
CA ALA A 59 46.68 31.54 -15.50
C ALA A 59 47.46 31.43 -16.82
N TYR A 60 47.64 30.21 -17.34
CA TYR A 60 48.25 29.98 -18.65
C TYR A 60 47.47 30.76 -19.73
N SER A 61 48.20 31.52 -20.56
CA SER A 61 47.64 32.39 -21.59
C SER A 61 47.01 31.58 -22.73
N THR A 62 45.74 31.19 -22.57
CA THR A 62 44.88 30.87 -23.73
C THR A 62 44.50 32.17 -24.44
N ARG A 63 44.32 32.10 -25.76
CA ARG A 63 43.94 33.23 -26.62
C ARG A 63 42.77 34.00 -26.00
N PRO A 64 42.77 35.35 -25.99
CA PRO A 64 41.62 36.12 -25.52
C PRO A 64 40.37 35.74 -26.34
N ALA A 65 39.25 35.44 -25.66
CA ALA A 65 37.99 35.17 -26.35
C ALA A 65 37.62 36.29 -27.31
N ARG A 66 37.10 35.91 -28.47
CA ARG A 66 36.60 36.88 -29.45
C ARG A 66 35.29 37.47 -28.93
N LYS A 67 35.00 38.71 -29.30
CA LYS A 67 33.74 39.39 -28.94
C LYS A 67 32.50 38.53 -29.24
N GLY A 68 32.50 37.79 -30.35
CA GLY A 68 31.41 36.88 -30.71
C GLY A 68 31.23 35.68 -29.78
N GLU A 69 32.31 35.14 -29.21
CA GLU A 69 32.25 34.02 -28.24
C GLU A 69 31.66 34.49 -26.91
N ILE A 70 32.03 35.69 -26.46
CA ILE A 70 31.44 36.34 -25.28
C ILE A 70 29.94 36.61 -25.47
N GLU A 71 29.54 37.11 -26.64
CA GLU A 71 28.12 37.32 -26.97
C GLU A 71 27.35 35.99 -27.02
N GLN A 72 27.95 34.92 -27.56
CA GLN A 72 27.35 33.59 -27.56
C GLN A 72 27.14 33.05 -26.14
N LEU A 73 28.17 33.11 -25.27
CA LEU A 73 28.04 32.68 -23.88
C LEU A 73 26.93 33.43 -23.14
N LYS A 74 26.82 34.75 -23.34
CA LYS A 74 25.74 35.56 -22.75
C LYS A 74 24.36 35.11 -23.22
N ASN A 75 24.21 34.84 -24.53
CA ASN A 75 22.95 34.36 -25.09
C ASN A 75 22.60 32.96 -24.55
N ASP A 76 23.57 32.06 -24.43
CA ASP A 76 23.37 30.71 -23.88
C ASP A 76 22.96 30.76 -22.40
N ILE A 77 23.61 31.62 -21.59
CA ILE A 77 23.24 31.86 -20.19
C ILE A 77 21.81 32.40 -20.09
N GLN A 78 21.44 33.36 -20.95
CA GLN A 78 20.09 33.91 -21.00
C GLN A 78 19.06 32.83 -21.39
N GLY A 79 19.37 32.01 -22.40
CA GLY A 79 18.54 30.90 -22.85
C GLY A 79 18.31 29.87 -21.74
N LEU A 80 19.36 29.45 -21.02
CA LEU A 80 19.23 28.58 -19.85
C LEU A 80 18.42 29.23 -18.73
N GLY A 81 18.56 30.55 -18.53
CA GLY A 81 17.75 31.30 -17.58
C GLY A 81 16.24 31.22 -17.89
N LEU A 82 15.87 31.36 -19.17
CA LEU A 82 14.47 31.20 -19.61
C LEU A 82 14.00 29.76 -19.43
N GLN A 83 14.82 28.77 -19.81
CA GLN A 83 14.49 27.35 -19.65
C GLN A 83 14.26 26.97 -18.18
N ILE A 84 15.10 27.46 -17.25
CA ILE A 84 14.91 27.22 -15.81
C ILE A 84 13.57 27.81 -15.35
N ALA A 85 13.26 29.05 -15.73
CA ALA A 85 12.00 29.70 -15.36
C ALA A 85 10.77 28.95 -15.90
N GLU A 86 10.86 28.39 -17.11
CA GLU A 86 9.81 27.53 -17.68
C GLU A 86 9.63 26.23 -16.88
N LEU A 87 10.72 25.55 -16.53
CA LEU A 87 10.68 24.33 -15.71
C LEU A 87 10.14 24.60 -14.29
N GLU A 88 10.52 25.72 -13.68
CA GLU A 88 9.99 26.13 -12.37
C GLU A 88 8.48 26.39 -12.44
N LYS A 89 8.01 27.01 -13.53
CA LYS A 89 6.59 27.23 -13.79
C LYS A 89 5.82 25.91 -13.98
N GLU A 90 6.43 24.88 -14.57
CA GLU A 90 5.87 23.52 -14.64
C GLU A 90 5.90 22.80 -13.29
N TYR A 91 6.89 23.08 -12.45
CA TYR A 91 7.08 22.42 -11.15
C TYR A 91 6.10 22.90 -10.07
N GLU A 92 5.83 24.20 -10.00
CA GLU A 92 4.93 24.80 -8.99
C GLU A 92 3.52 24.17 -8.91
N PRO A 93 2.78 23.90 -10.02
CA PRO A 93 1.47 23.27 -9.92
C PRO A 93 1.55 21.84 -9.33
N ILE A 94 2.59 21.07 -9.67
CA ILE A 94 2.80 19.72 -9.12
C ILE A 94 3.05 19.79 -7.61
N ARG A 95 3.84 20.79 -7.17
CA ARG A 95 4.12 21.02 -5.75
C ARG A 95 2.86 21.41 -4.98
N ALA A 96 2.03 22.29 -5.54
CA ALA A 96 0.76 22.67 -4.94
C ALA A 96 -0.19 21.47 -4.81
N GLU A 97 -0.29 20.65 -5.87
CA GLU A 97 -1.11 19.45 -5.89
C GLU A 97 -0.64 18.39 -4.88
N LEU A 98 0.68 18.21 -4.72
CA LEU A 98 1.25 17.35 -3.66
C LEU A 98 0.81 17.80 -2.27
N ALA A 99 0.87 19.10 -1.98
CA ALA A 99 0.45 19.64 -0.69
C ALA A 99 -1.06 19.43 -0.44
N GLU A 100 -1.90 19.57 -1.47
CA GLU A 100 -3.33 19.27 -1.37
C GLU A 100 -3.59 17.79 -1.09
N VAL A 101 -2.92 16.89 -1.82
CA VAL A 101 -3.02 15.44 -1.63
C VAL A 101 -2.58 15.02 -0.23
N GLU A 102 -1.47 15.57 0.29
CA GLU A 102 -0.97 15.30 1.64
C GLU A 102 -1.92 15.82 2.73
N GLY A 103 -2.54 16.99 2.51
CA GLY A 103 -3.54 17.56 3.39
C GLY A 103 -4.80 16.69 3.46
N GLU A 104 -5.32 16.25 2.31
CA GLU A 104 -6.48 15.35 2.25
C GLU A 104 -6.17 14.00 2.91
N TYR A 105 -5.02 13.41 2.59
CA TYR A 105 -4.57 12.13 3.16
C TYR A 105 -4.50 12.20 4.69
N SER A 106 -3.88 13.25 5.24
CA SER A 106 -3.75 13.45 6.68
C SER A 106 -5.10 13.65 7.36
N SER A 107 -6.01 14.40 6.73
CA SER A 107 -7.37 14.60 7.22
C SER A 107 -8.16 13.28 7.29
N LEU A 108 -8.07 12.45 6.24
CA LEU A 108 -8.74 11.16 6.19
C LEU A 108 -8.18 10.18 7.21
N LYS A 109 -6.86 10.18 7.42
CA LYS A 109 -6.18 9.31 8.40
C LYS A 109 -6.54 9.67 9.85
N ASN A 110 -6.61 10.95 10.17
CA ASN A 110 -6.87 11.42 11.54
C ASN A 110 -8.35 11.37 11.95
N LYS A 111 -9.26 11.26 10.98
CA LYS A 111 -10.69 11.14 11.24
C LYS A 111 -11.20 9.85 10.59
N PRO A 112 -10.93 8.67 11.16
CA PRO A 112 -11.45 7.42 10.60
C PRO A 112 -12.98 7.45 10.56
N GLY A 113 -13.56 6.84 9.53
CA GLY A 113 -15.02 6.72 9.43
C GLY A 113 -15.54 5.68 10.41
N LYS A 114 -16.83 5.79 10.80
CA LYS A 114 -17.54 4.70 11.48
C LYS A 114 -17.48 3.46 10.59
N VAL A 115 -16.92 2.37 11.11
CA VAL A 115 -16.84 1.09 10.39
C VAL A 115 -18.08 0.30 10.74
N THR A 116 -18.76 -0.24 9.74
CA THR A 116 -19.93 -1.09 9.97
C THR A 116 -19.58 -2.56 9.77
N LEU A 117 -20.38 -3.46 10.36
CA LEU A 117 -20.29 -4.90 10.08
C LEU A 117 -20.47 -5.22 8.59
N ALA A 118 -21.22 -4.40 7.85
CA ALA A 118 -21.39 -4.58 6.41
C ALA A 118 -20.08 -4.30 5.65
N ASP A 119 -19.28 -3.31 6.07
CA ASP A 119 -17.98 -3.01 5.49
C ASP A 119 -17.00 -4.17 5.71
N LEU A 120 -16.96 -4.72 6.94
CA LEU A 120 -16.15 -5.89 7.27
C LEU A 120 -16.53 -7.14 6.45
N ARG A 121 -17.84 -7.37 6.25
CA ARG A 121 -18.31 -8.48 5.41
C ARG A 121 -17.87 -8.31 3.95
N LYS A 122 -18.01 -7.10 3.39
CA LYS A 122 -17.56 -6.82 2.02
C LYS A 122 -16.07 -7.02 1.83
N ALA A 123 -15.24 -6.55 2.77
CA ALA A 123 -13.80 -6.75 2.73
C ALA A 123 -13.44 -8.25 2.81
N ARG A 124 -14.12 -9.01 3.68
CA ARG A 124 -13.93 -10.47 3.78
C ARG A 124 -14.37 -11.21 2.52
N GLU A 125 -15.47 -10.79 1.90
CA GLU A 125 -15.94 -11.32 0.62
C GLU A 125 -14.94 -11.05 -0.51
N ALA A 126 -14.30 -9.88 -0.55
CA ALA A 126 -13.26 -9.57 -1.51
C ALA A 126 -12.06 -10.51 -1.39
N ILE A 127 -11.55 -10.73 -0.17
CA ILE A 127 -10.46 -11.69 0.10
C ILE A 127 -10.85 -13.11 -0.35
N SER A 128 -12.10 -13.52 -0.07
CA SER A 128 -12.60 -14.83 -0.47
C SER A 128 -12.67 -14.99 -1.99
N LYS A 129 -13.11 -13.96 -2.73
CA LYS A 129 -13.15 -13.98 -4.20
C LYS A 129 -11.76 -14.14 -4.80
N VAL A 130 -10.78 -13.34 -4.34
CA VAL A 130 -9.39 -13.44 -4.81
C VAL A 130 -8.82 -14.83 -4.53
N SER A 131 -9.06 -15.39 -3.34
CA SER A 131 -8.60 -16.73 -2.98
C SER A 131 -9.21 -17.83 -3.87
N ILE A 132 -10.49 -17.70 -4.25
CA ILE A 132 -11.16 -18.63 -5.19
C ILE A 132 -10.55 -18.51 -6.59
N GLU A 133 -10.24 -17.29 -7.04
CA GLU A 133 -9.59 -17.07 -8.34
C GLU A 133 -8.17 -17.65 -8.39
N MET A 134 -7.39 -17.47 -7.32
CA MET A 134 -6.06 -18.10 -7.20
C MET A 134 -6.15 -19.62 -7.34
N ALA A 135 -7.04 -20.27 -6.58
CA ALA A 135 -7.22 -21.73 -6.63
C ALA A 135 -7.63 -22.22 -8.04
N ARG A 136 -8.42 -21.43 -8.77
CA ARG A 136 -8.78 -21.75 -10.17
C ARG A 136 -7.59 -21.68 -11.11
N ILE A 137 -6.72 -20.68 -10.94
CA ILE A 137 -5.54 -20.48 -11.79
C ILE A 137 -4.47 -21.51 -11.45
N GLU A 138 -4.26 -21.84 -10.17
CA GLU A 138 -3.38 -22.93 -9.75
C GLU A 138 -3.78 -24.24 -10.43
N LYS A 139 -5.06 -24.60 -10.37
CA LYS A 139 -5.58 -25.80 -11.06
C LYS A 139 -5.35 -25.73 -12.57
N ALA A 140 -5.61 -24.58 -13.20
CA ALA A 140 -5.37 -24.40 -14.65
C ALA A 140 -3.87 -24.49 -15.00
N SER A 141 -3.00 -24.03 -14.12
CA SER A 141 -1.55 -24.11 -14.26
C SER A 141 -1.05 -25.56 -14.15
N GLU A 142 -1.58 -26.34 -13.21
CA GLU A 142 -1.30 -27.78 -13.08
C GLU A 142 -1.78 -28.55 -14.33
N GLU A 143 -2.97 -28.22 -14.86
CA GLU A 143 -3.50 -28.79 -16.10
C GLU A 143 -2.64 -28.44 -17.32
N VAL A 144 -1.99 -27.27 -17.36
CA VAL A 144 -1.03 -26.93 -18.44
C VAL A 144 0.31 -27.64 -18.24
N GLY A 145 0.82 -27.71 -17.01
CA GLY A 145 2.07 -28.40 -16.70
C GLY A 145 2.02 -29.89 -17.06
N SER A 146 0.88 -30.55 -16.82
CA SER A 146 0.66 -31.95 -17.20
C SER A 146 0.55 -32.19 -18.72
N ARG A 147 0.32 -31.14 -19.52
CA ARG A 147 0.28 -31.23 -20.99
C ARG A 147 1.64 -31.08 -21.66
N ILE A 148 2.69 -30.71 -20.92
CA ILE A 148 4.03 -30.56 -21.48
C ILE A 148 4.58 -31.98 -21.76
N PRO A 149 4.75 -32.38 -23.04
CA PRO A 149 5.10 -33.74 -23.42
C PRO A 149 6.61 -33.96 -23.31
N SER A 150 7.19 -33.69 -22.13
CA SER A 150 8.65 -33.71 -21.91
C SER A 150 9.28 -35.06 -22.25
N ALA A 151 8.67 -36.16 -21.81
CA ALA A 151 9.12 -37.51 -22.10
C ALA A 151 9.01 -37.85 -23.60
N ASP A 152 7.95 -37.41 -24.29
CA ASP A 152 7.76 -37.69 -25.71
C ASP A 152 8.75 -36.92 -26.58
N ILE A 153 9.08 -35.67 -26.20
CA ILE A 153 10.12 -34.86 -26.85
C ILE A 153 11.48 -35.56 -26.71
N GLU A 154 11.83 -36.05 -25.53
CA GLU A 154 13.10 -36.76 -25.31
C GLU A 154 13.17 -38.07 -26.11
N ASN A 155 12.07 -38.85 -26.10
CA ASN A 155 11.96 -40.07 -26.90
C ASN A 155 12.10 -39.80 -28.41
N LEU A 156 11.48 -38.75 -28.93
CA LEU A 156 11.60 -38.39 -30.35
C LEU A 156 12.99 -37.87 -30.70
N LYS A 157 13.68 -37.15 -29.81
CA LYS A 157 15.08 -36.76 -30.01
C LYS A 157 15.97 -37.99 -30.18
N ASN A 158 15.81 -39.00 -29.32
CA ASN A 158 16.55 -40.26 -29.42
C ASN A 158 16.23 -41.00 -30.73
N GLN A 159 14.96 -41.11 -31.11
CA GLN A 159 14.56 -41.74 -32.38
C GLN A 159 15.08 -40.98 -33.61
N LEU A 160 15.16 -39.64 -33.53
CA LEU A 160 15.70 -38.79 -34.57
C LEU A 160 17.21 -39.00 -34.75
N GLU A 161 17.95 -39.15 -33.65
CA GLU A 161 19.38 -39.49 -33.67
C GLU A 161 19.63 -40.88 -34.26
N GLU A 162 18.84 -41.89 -33.87
CA GLU A 162 18.90 -43.24 -34.45
C GLU A 162 18.62 -43.22 -35.96
N ALA A 163 17.55 -42.53 -36.38
CA ALA A 163 17.17 -42.41 -37.79
C ALA A 163 18.22 -41.63 -38.61
N ALA A 164 18.90 -40.66 -38.02
CA ALA A 164 20.01 -39.95 -38.67
C ALA A 164 21.19 -40.90 -38.93
N ALA A 165 21.58 -41.68 -37.92
CA ALA A 165 22.64 -42.68 -38.04
C ALA A 165 22.31 -43.76 -39.08
N GLU A 166 21.07 -44.28 -39.10
CA GLU A 166 20.61 -45.24 -40.12
C GLU A 166 20.71 -44.67 -41.53
N ARG A 167 20.27 -43.42 -41.74
CA ARG A 167 20.33 -42.74 -43.04
C ARG A 167 21.78 -42.57 -43.50
N ASP A 168 22.68 -42.15 -42.61
CA ASP A 168 24.07 -41.90 -42.94
C ASP A 168 24.83 -43.19 -43.28
N LEU A 169 24.52 -44.29 -42.58
CA LEU A 169 25.03 -45.63 -42.92
C LEU A 169 24.53 -46.10 -44.30
N LEU A 170 23.23 -45.91 -44.60
CA LEU A 170 22.67 -46.25 -45.91
C LEU A 170 23.25 -45.40 -47.03
N ALA A 171 23.54 -44.12 -46.78
CA ALA A 171 24.20 -43.23 -47.75
C ALA A 171 25.60 -43.73 -48.09
N ALA A 172 26.39 -44.09 -47.07
CA ALA A 172 27.70 -44.70 -47.29
C ALA A 172 27.61 -46.02 -48.07
N ALA A 173 26.62 -46.87 -47.79
CA ALA A 173 26.41 -48.13 -48.52
C ALA A 173 26.02 -47.90 -49.99
N VAL A 174 25.18 -46.91 -50.28
CA VAL A 174 24.81 -46.51 -51.64
C VAL A 174 26.04 -45.98 -52.40
N ASP A 175 26.87 -45.14 -51.78
CA ASP A 175 28.10 -44.60 -52.39
C ASP A 175 29.12 -45.71 -52.74
N LEU A 176 29.15 -46.79 -51.95
CA LEU A 176 29.96 -47.98 -52.20
C LEU A 176 29.34 -48.93 -53.25
N GLY A 177 28.12 -48.68 -53.71
CA GLY A 177 27.39 -49.54 -54.64
C GLY A 177 26.79 -50.81 -54.01
N GLU A 178 26.80 -50.90 -52.68
CA GLU A 178 26.28 -52.04 -51.91
C GLU A 178 24.83 -51.80 -51.42
N GLY A 179 24.36 -50.56 -51.46
CA GLY A 179 23.04 -50.14 -50.98
C GLY A 179 21.99 -49.89 -52.08
N SER A 180 20.73 -49.74 -51.66
CA SER A 180 19.58 -49.41 -52.50
C SER A 180 19.14 -47.96 -52.29
N ASP A 181 19.07 -47.17 -53.38
CA ASP A 181 18.54 -45.80 -53.36
C ASP A 181 17.11 -45.72 -52.77
N ALA A 182 16.33 -46.78 -52.95
CA ALA A 182 14.97 -46.84 -52.43
C ALA A 182 14.96 -46.87 -50.88
N ASP A 183 15.91 -47.55 -50.26
CA ASP A 183 15.98 -47.66 -48.80
C ASP A 183 16.56 -46.39 -48.17
N LEU A 184 17.54 -45.75 -48.84
CA LEU A 184 17.99 -44.40 -48.48
C LEU A 184 16.86 -43.37 -48.53
N LYS A 185 16.01 -43.44 -49.58
CA LYS A 185 14.85 -42.55 -49.71
C LYS A 185 13.84 -42.78 -48.58
N LYS A 186 13.57 -44.03 -48.20
CA LYS A 186 12.70 -44.37 -47.05
C LYS A 186 13.25 -43.87 -45.72
N ALA A 187 14.55 -44.06 -45.47
CA ALA A 187 15.20 -43.55 -44.26
C ALA A 187 15.13 -42.02 -44.19
N SER A 188 15.36 -41.36 -45.33
CA SER A 188 15.25 -39.89 -45.45
C SER A 188 13.82 -39.39 -45.20
N THR A 189 12.79 -40.09 -45.69
CA THR A 189 11.39 -39.73 -45.40
C THR A 189 11.04 -39.92 -43.93
N LYS A 190 11.46 -41.02 -43.30
CA LYS A 190 11.24 -41.28 -41.86
C LYS A 190 11.93 -40.22 -40.99
N PHE A 191 13.17 -39.87 -41.31
CA PHE A 191 13.89 -38.80 -40.62
C PHE A 191 13.17 -37.44 -40.75
N ALA A 192 12.66 -37.11 -41.94
CA ALA A 192 11.90 -35.88 -42.16
C ALA A 192 10.57 -35.86 -41.38
N GLU A 193 9.88 -37.00 -41.28
CA GLU A 193 8.66 -37.16 -40.49
C GLU A 193 8.91 -36.98 -38.99
N LEU A 194 9.93 -37.66 -38.43
CA LEU A 194 10.32 -37.51 -37.02
C LEU A 194 10.74 -36.08 -36.70
N LYS A 195 11.48 -35.42 -37.60
CA LYS A 195 11.87 -34.02 -37.45
C LYS A 195 10.67 -33.10 -37.38
N LYS A 196 9.65 -33.36 -38.21
CA LYS A 196 8.42 -32.58 -38.22
C LYS A 196 7.63 -32.79 -36.92
N GLN A 197 7.48 -34.03 -36.47
CA GLN A 197 6.80 -34.36 -35.20
C GLN A 197 7.50 -33.73 -33.99
N LEU A 198 8.83 -33.78 -33.95
CA LEU A 198 9.62 -33.14 -32.90
C LEU A 198 9.38 -31.61 -32.89
N ALA A 199 9.40 -30.96 -34.06
CA ALA A 199 9.16 -29.52 -34.15
C ALA A 199 7.73 -29.14 -33.69
N GLU A 200 6.71 -29.91 -34.07
CA GLU A 200 5.33 -29.71 -33.62
C GLU A 200 5.22 -29.86 -32.09
N LEU A 201 5.87 -30.86 -31.49
CA LEU A 201 5.85 -31.05 -30.04
C LEU A 201 6.64 -29.98 -29.29
N GLU A 202 7.81 -29.56 -29.79
CA GLU A 202 8.57 -28.45 -29.22
C GLU A 202 7.79 -27.12 -29.28
N GLU A 203 7.04 -26.87 -30.36
CA GLU A 203 6.14 -25.72 -30.45
C GLU A 203 5.02 -25.79 -29.40
N THR A 204 4.35 -26.94 -29.26
CA THR A 204 3.32 -27.12 -28.23
C THR A 204 3.86 -26.99 -26.81
N ALA A 205 5.06 -27.50 -26.53
CA ALA A 205 5.73 -27.34 -25.24
C ALA A 205 6.07 -25.87 -24.98
N SER A 206 6.60 -25.15 -25.98
CA SER A 206 6.91 -23.72 -25.85
C SER A 206 5.65 -22.88 -25.56
N LEU A 207 4.53 -23.19 -26.23
CA LEU A 207 3.23 -22.54 -25.96
C LEU A 207 2.70 -22.86 -24.56
N ALA A 208 2.83 -24.12 -24.11
CA ALA A 208 2.44 -24.53 -22.77
C ALA A 208 3.30 -23.83 -21.70
N GLU A 209 4.62 -23.73 -21.89
CA GLU A 209 5.52 -22.98 -21.01
C GLU A 209 5.19 -21.49 -20.97
N ALA A 210 4.94 -20.87 -22.14
CA ALA A 210 4.54 -19.48 -22.21
C ALA A 210 3.21 -19.23 -21.46
N THR A 211 2.26 -20.15 -21.60
CA THR A 211 0.99 -20.11 -20.86
C THR A 211 1.21 -20.30 -19.36
N GLY A 212 2.10 -21.22 -18.96
CA GLY A 212 2.49 -21.46 -17.57
C GLY A 212 3.13 -20.22 -16.93
N ARG A 213 4.05 -19.54 -17.64
CA ARG A 213 4.61 -18.24 -17.20
C ARG A 213 3.52 -17.19 -17.01
N GLY A 214 2.55 -17.15 -17.93
CA GLY A 214 1.38 -16.27 -17.82
C GLY A 214 0.55 -16.53 -16.56
N TYR A 215 0.31 -17.80 -16.21
CA TYR A 215 -0.39 -18.15 -14.97
C TYR A 215 0.43 -17.81 -13.72
N SER A 216 1.74 -18.07 -13.72
CA SER A 216 2.63 -17.70 -12.61
C SER A 216 2.55 -16.21 -12.32
N HIS A 217 2.73 -15.36 -13.33
CA HIS A 217 2.63 -13.90 -13.15
C HIS A 217 1.24 -13.46 -12.66
N ARG A 218 0.18 -14.13 -13.11
CA ARG A 218 -1.17 -13.83 -12.65
C ARG A 218 -1.37 -14.25 -11.19
N LEU A 219 -0.79 -15.37 -10.76
CA LEU A 219 -0.82 -15.81 -9.36
C LEU A 219 -0.06 -14.84 -8.45
N ASP A 220 1.12 -14.40 -8.87
CA ASP A 220 1.91 -13.41 -8.12
C ASP A 220 1.09 -12.13 -7.90
N ARG A 221 0.47 -11.61 -8.97
CA ARG A 221 -0.39 -10.43 -8.89
C ARG A 221 -1.60 -10.63 -7.96
N LEU A 222 -2.27 -11.79 -8.04
CA LEU A 222 -3.40 -12.09 -7.16
C LEU A 222 -2.96 -12.28 -5.70
N ALA A 223 -1.76 -12.78 -5.44
CA ALA A 223 -1.20 -12.88 -4.10
C ALA A 223 -0.94 -11.49 -3.52
N ASP A 224 -0.42 -10.55 -4.31
CA ASP A 224 -0.28 -9.14 -3.91
C ASP A 224 -1.65 -8.50 -3.63
N ASP A 225 -2.63 -8.68 -4.53
CA ASP A 225 -3.99 -8.17 -4.36
C ASP A 225 -4.65 -8.72 -3.08
N LYS A 226 -4.45 -10.02 -2.79
CA LYS A 226 -4.92 -10.66 -1.56
C LYS A 226 -4.26 -10.06 -0.33
N SER A 227 -2.93 -9.88 -0.34
CA SER A 227 -2.19 -9.29 0.77
C SER A 227 -2.68 -7.88 1.09
N VAL A 228 -2.93 -7.06 0.05
CA VAL A 228 -3.49 -5.73 0.21
C VAL A 228 -4.89 -5.79 0.83
N ALA A 229 -5.78 -6.65 0.32
CA ALA A 229 -7.13 -6.80 0.85
C ALA A 229 -7.15 -7.29 2.31
N GLU A 230 -6.23 -8.18 2.71
CA GLU A 230 -6.08 -8.65 4.09
C GLU A 230 -5.63 -7.53 5.03
N LYS A 231 -4.68 -6.68 4.61
CA LYS A 231 -4.25 -5.50 5.38
C LYS A 231 -5.41 -4.52 5.58
N GLU A 232 -6.21 -4.29 4.55
CA GLU A 232 -7.40 -3.43 4.63
C GLU A 232 -8.45 -3.99 5.58
N PHE A 233 -8.74 -5.29 5.49
CA PHE A 233 -9.66 -5.96 6.41
C PHE A 233 -9.16 -5.85 7.86
N SER A 234 -7.87 -6.05 8.11
CA SER A 234 -7.26 -5.90 9.43
C SER A 234 -7.43 -4.47 9.97
N CYS A 235 -7.16 -3.46 9.14
CA CYS A 235 -7.33 -2.06 9.53
C CYS A 235 -8.80 -1.72 9.86
N LEU A 236 -9.74 -2.15 9.01
CA LEU A 236 -11.17 -2.00 9.27
C LEU A 236 -11.58 -2.67 10.58
N LEU A 237 -11.05 -3.86 10.87
CA LEU A 237 -11.35 -4.60 12.10
C LEU A 237 -10.83 -3.86 13.34
N THR A 238 -9.62 -3.30 13.29
CA THR A 238 -9.08 -2.48 14.38
C THR A 238 -9.92 -1.23 14.63
N LEU A 239 -10.34 -0.54 13.57
CA LEU A 239 -11.20 0.64 13.69
C LEU A 239 -12.58 0.28 14.28
N TYR A 240 -13.17 -0.82 13.83
CA TYR A 240 -14.43 -1.33 14.38
C TYR A 240 -14.31 -1.69 15.87
N ALA A 241 -13.23 -2.40 16.24
CA ALA A 241 -12.97 -2.79 17.62
C ALA A 241 -12.76 -1.56 18.52
N ARG A 242 -12.03 -0.54 18.04
CA ARG A 242 -11.86 0.73 18.75
C ARG A 242 -13.19 1.44 18.98
N GLU A 243 -14.06 1.48 17.98
CA GLU A 243 -15.37 2.11 18.12
C GLU A 243 -16.25 1.37 19.14
N LEU A 244 -16.26 0.04 19.12
CA LEU A 244 -16.94 -0.76 20.16
C LEU A 244 -16.39 -0.45 21.55
N PHE A 245 -15.07 -0.38 21.68
CA PHE A 245 -14.41 -0.04 22.94
C PHE A 245 -14.82 1.35 23.44
N GLU A 246 -14.76 2.38 22.58
CA GLU A 246 -15.16 3.74 22.93
C GLU A 246 -16.67 3.84 23.29
N GLU A 247 -17.55 3.08 22.61
CA GLU A 247 -18.97 3.01 22.96
C GLU A 247 -19.18 2.36 24.35
N ASP A 248 -18.46 1.29 24.66
CA ASP A 248 -18.56 0.60 25.94
C ASP A 248 -17.92 1.38 27.10
N VAL A 249 -16.82 2.11 26.85
CA VAL A 249 -16.23 3.05 27.83
C VAL A 249 -17.25 4.13 28.19
N LYS A 250 -17.97 4.71 27.22
CA LYS A 250 -19.03 5.70 27.51
C LYS A 250 -20.21 5.12 28.29
N ARG A 251 -20.58 3.87 28.02
CA ARG A 251 -21.61 3.15 28.81
C ARG A 251 -21.15 2.97 30.25
N LEU A 252 -19.89 2.58 30.44
CA LEU A 252 -19.28 2.42 31.75
C LEU A 252 -19.21 3.75 32.51
N GLU A 253 -18.76 4.84 31.87
CA GLU A 253 -18.78 6.18 32.46
C GLU A 253 -20.19 6.61 32.90
N SER A 254 -21.20 6.29 32.09
CA SER A 254 -22.60 6.58 32.43
C SER A 254 -23.07 5.77 33.65
N ALA A 255 -22.74 4.48 33.69
CA ALA A 255 -23.06 3.62 34.84
C ALA A 255 -22.32 4.05 36.12
N LEU A 256 -21.07 4.50 36.01
CA LEU A 256 -20.32 5.03 37.16
C LEU A 256 -20.98 6.29 37.72
N LYS A 257 -21.49 7.19 36.87
CA LYS A 257 -22.27 8.36 37.29
C LYS A 257 -23.58 7.98 37.99
N GLU A 258 -24.26 6.93 37.53
CA GLU A 258 -25.47 6.42 38.20
C GLU A 258 -25.13 5.85 39.60
N ILE A 259 -24.04 5.09 39.71
CA ILE A 259 -23.53 4.58 40.99
C ILE A 259 -23.15 5.72 41.93
N GLU A 260 -22.50 6.76 41.42
CA GLU A 260 -22.16 7.98 42.17
C GLU A 260 -23.41 8.64 42.76
N GLY A 261 -24.46 8.79 41.95
CA GLY A 261 -25.73 9.35 42.37
C GLY A 261 -26.42 8.49 43.45
N ALA A 262 -26.42 7.16 43.28
CA ALA A 262 -26.98 6.25 44.27
C ALA A 262 -26.21 6.28 45.60
N LEU A 263 -24.87 6.28 45.56
CA LEU A 263 -24.01 6.41 46.75
C LEU A 263 -24.24 7.74 47.47
N SER A 264 -24.35 8.85 46.73
CA SER A 264 -24.67 10.17 47.29
C SER A 264 -26.00 10.12 48.04
N GLY A 265 -27.04 9.50 47.46
CA GLY A 265 -28.34 9.34 48.11
C GLY A 265 -28.28 8.49 49.40
N LEU A 266 -27.46 7.43 49.43
CA LEU A 266 -27.25 6.63 50.64
C LEU A 266 -26.54 7.41 51.74
N ILE A 267 -25.56 8.26 51.38
CA ILE A 267 -24.87 9.14 52.32
C ILE A 267 -25.84 10.17 52.89
N VAL A 268 -26.61 10.87 52.04
CA VAL A 268 -27.61 11.85 52.47
C VAL A 268 -28.64 11.22 53.41
N ALA A 269 -29.13 10.02 53.09
CA ALA A 269 -30.08 9.31 53.96
C ALA A 269 -29.47 8.98 55.33
N ASN A 270 -28.21 8.55 55.36
CA ASN A 270 -27.47 8.27 56.58
C ASN A 270 -27.24 9.55 57.42
N GLU A 271 -26.80 10.64 56.79
CA GLU A 271 -26.61 11.95 57.44
C GLU A 271 -27.92 12.53 57.98
N LEU A 272 -29.03 12.43 57.23
CA LEU A 272 -30.34 12.85 57.69
C LEU A 272 -30.78 12.08 58.94
N SER A 273 -30.59 10.76 58.95
CA SER A 273 -30.91 9.90 60.10
C SER A 273 -30.04 10.23 61.33
N GLU A 274 -28.74 10.40 61.11
CA GLU A 274 -27.77 10.67 62.17
C GLU A 274 -27.93 12.06 62.80
N GLN A 275 -28.08 13.11 61.97
CA GLN A 275 -28.09 14.50 62.44
C GLN A 275 -29.49 15.02 62.80
N TYR A 276 -30.52 14.58 62.08
CA TYR A 276 -31.88 15.12 62.19
C TYR A 276 -32.93 14.06 62.58
N GLY A 277 -32.56 12.78 62.56
CA GLY A 277 -33.42 11.65 62.88
C GLY A 277 -33.27 11.13 64.31
N ASP A 278 -33.34 9.81 64.49
CA ASP A 278 -33.18 9.14 65.79
C ASP A 278 -31.72 8.84 66.16
N GLY A 279 -30.77 9.27 65.31
CA GLY A 279 -29.35 9.02 65.48
C GLY A 279 -28.89 7.66 64.97
N THR A 280 -29.77 6.86 64.34
CA THR A 280 -29.38 5.56 63.78
C THR A 280 -28.51 5.75 62.55
N VAL A 281 -27.31 5.17 62.57
CA VAL A 281 -26.43 5.07 61.40
C VAL A 281 -26.78 3.78 60.64
N PHE A 282 -27.27 3.91 59.41
CA PHE A 282 -27.67 2.77 58.58
C PHE A 282 -26.47 1.94 58.12
N ALA A 283 -25.35 2.60 57.78
CA ALA A 283 -24.11 1.92 57.38
C ALA A 283 -22.89 2.82 57.60
N HIS A 284 -21.79 2.23 58.09
CA HIS A 284 -20.47 2.87 58.07
C HIS A 284 -19.90 2.83 56.64
N MET A 285 -20.35 3.76 55.80
CA MET A 285 -19.89 3.85 54.42
C MET A 285 -18.54 4.57 54.38
N THR A 286 -17.55 3.93 53.78
CA THR A 286 -16.38 4.66 53.28
C THR A 286 -16.86 5.54 52.13
N TYR A 287 -16.57 6.85 52.16
CA TYR A 287 -16.90 7.85 51.13
C TYR A 287 -16.29 7.59 49.74
N ARG A 288 -15.83 6.37 49.47
CA ARG A 288 -15.09 6.02 48.26
C ARG A 288 -15.42 4.60 47.84
N ALA A 289 -15.98 4.46 46.65
CA ALA A 289 -16.03 3.18 45.94
C ALA A 289 -14.96 3.23 44.84
N ARG A 290 -13.91 2.42 44.99
CA ARG A 290 -12.85 2.34 43.99
C ARG A 290 -13.14 1.20 43.03
N VAL A 291 -13.24 1.53 41.74
CA VAL A 291 -13.33 0.52 40.68
C VAL A 291 -11.98 0.51 39.98
N GLU A 292 -11.10 -0.39 40.40
CA GLU A 292 -9.76 -0.48 39.80
C GLU A 292 -9.86 -1.07 38.39
N LEU A 293 -9.72 -0.21 37.38
CA LEU A 293 -9.61 -0.58 35.98
C LEU A 293 -8.24 -0.17 35.44
N PRO A 294 -7.16 -0.84 35.87
CA PRO A 294 -5.78 -0.38 35.67
C PRO A 294 -5.29 -0.35 34.21
N GLN A 295 -6.13 -0.65 33.23
CA GLN A 295 -5.74 -0.82 31.82
C GLN A 295 -6.57 -0.01 30.82
N ILE A 296 -7.46 0.88 31.28
CA ILE A 296 -8.25 1.75 30.39
C ILE A 296 -7.73 3.19 30.52
N PRO A 297 -6.80 3.64 29.66
CA PRO A 297 -6.17 4.95 29.77
C PRO A 297 -7.14 6.12 29.58
N GLU A 298 -8.32 5.88 29.00
CA GLU A 298 -9.33 6.90 28.70
C GLU A 298 -10.32 7.15 29.84
N LEU A 299 -10.33 6.33 30.89
CA LEU A 299 -11.16 6.56 32.08
C LEU A 299 -10.46 7.55 33.02
N GLU A 300 -10.81 8.83 32.92
CA GLU A 300 -10.27 9.90 33.78
C GLU A 300 -10.60 9.67 35.27
N THR A 301 -11.69 8.97 35.58
CA THR A 301 -12.13 8.65 36.94
C THR A 301 -12.16 7.14 37.16
N SER A 302 -11.12 6.59 37.79
CA SER A 302 -11.07 5.21 38.29
C SER A 302 -11.65 5.06 39.71
N SER A 303 -12.18 6.15 40.26
CA SER A 303 -12.85 6.18 41.55
C SER A 303 -14.17 6.91 41.43
N VAL A 304 -15.21 6.32 42.00
CA VAL A 304 -16.49 6.98 42.24
C VAL A 304 -16.39 7.60 43.63
N GLU A 305 -16.24 8.93 43.65
CA GLU A 305 -16.25 9.74 44.86
C GLU A 305 -17.46 10.65 44.79
N PRO A 306 -18.48 10.45 45.64
CA PRO A 306 -19.62 11.33 45.67
C PRO A 306 -19.15 12.74 46.05
N GLN A 307 -19.49 13.70 45.21
CA GLN A 307 -19.05 15.09 45.38
C GLN A 307 -19.71 15.71 46.62
N PRO A 308 -18.95 16.27 47.59
CA PRO A 308 -19.49 16.87 48.80
C PRO A 308 -20.55 17.94 48.52
N GLU A 309 -20.31 18.77 47.49
CA GLU A 309 -21.25 19.83 47.09
C GLU A 309 -22.61 19.27 46.62
N THR A 310 -22.61 18.09 45.97
CA THR A 310 -23.84 17.43 45.53
C THR A 310 -24.62 16.87 46.71
N ILE A 311 -23.92 16.31 47.71
CA ILE A 311 -24.51 15.80 48.96
C ILE A 311 -25.15 16.95 49.73
N GLU A 312 -24.40 18.04 49.98
CA GLU A 312 -24.88 19.22 50.71
C GLU A 312 -26.11 19.84 50.03
N LYS A 313 -26.06 19.98 48.70
CA LYS A 313 -27.18 20.51 47.92
C LYS A 313 -28.43 19.63 48.03
N GLN A 314 -28.27 18.31 47.88
CA GLN A 314 -29.40 17.38 48.00
C GLN A 314 -30.00 17.40 49.40
N LEU A 315 -29.16 17.45 50.44
CA LEU A 315 -29.59 17.54 51.82
C LEU A 315 -30.37 18.84 52.08
N ALA A 316 -29.87 19.98 51.59
CA ALA A 316 -30.58 21.27 51.67
C ALA A 316 -31.93 21.25 50.94
N GLU A 317 -32.00 20.70 49.73
CA GLU A 317 -33.25 20.56 48.96
C GLU A 317 -34.28 19.67 49.69
N PHE A 318 -33.83 18.60 50.35
CA PHE A 318 -34.71 17.73 51.15
C PHE A 318 -35.28 18.46 52.37
N LEU A 319 -34.43 19.16 53.12
CA LEU A 319 -34.85 19.92 54.31
C LEU A 319 -35.80 21.08 53.94
N GLU A 320 -35.54 21.77 52.83
CA GLU A 320 -36.41 22.84 52.34
C GLU A 320 -37.80 22.32 51.95
N LYS A 321 -37.91 21.13 51.35
CA LYS A 321 -39.19 20.50 51.02
C LYS A 321 -40.02 20.19 52.27
N ILE A 322 -39.38 19.68 53.31
CA ILE A 322 -40.06 19.38 54.59
C ILE A 322 -40.59 20.66 55.25
N GLY A 323 -39.85 21.78 55.17
CA GLY A 323 -40.27 23.04 55.78
C GLY A 323 -41.37 23.81 55.05
N LYS A 324 -41.80 23.35 53.87
CA LYS A 324 -42.87 23.98 53.07
C LYS A 324 -44.23 23.29 53.19
N ASP A 325 -44.26 22.09 53.76
CA ASP A 325 -45.48 21.34 54.12
C ASP A 325 -45.89 21.59 55.58
#